data_AF-A0A6P0XLN3-F1
#
_entry.id   AF-A0A6P0XLN3-F1
#
_cell.length_a   1.000
_cell.length_b   1.000
_cell.length_c   1.000
_cell.angle_alpha   90.00
_cell.angle_beta   90.00
_cell.angle_gamma   90.00
#
_symmetry.space_group_name_H-M   'P 1'
#
loop_
_entity.id
_entity.type
_entity.pdbx_description
1 polymer ?
#
loop_
_entity_poly.entity_id
_entity_poly.type
_entity_poly.pdbx_seq_one_letter_code
_entity_poly.pdbx_strand_id
1 'polypeptide(L)'
;MSTKEFILRFIRRYPFHIIGNITLGFAGGLFNGVNTALIVPILLKISGQEIELKGAPPIIQFLLSPFDGVPEKYRLVVMLLAVILTIVLKNLTTYLRMLLSVAFTRSLTNSIKSEMFQTLMDSDLDFFTKVKVGDLTKRLGSDTAQCTATINAYINLVTQSITILLFVSILISISWELTLTSTLLIGLIASINQLFIRRSKKYGTLLNREQKTYAIKVIETLSG
;
A
#
# COMPACT_ATOMS: atom_id res chain seq x y z
N MET A 1 -8.59 -22.49 -16.70
CA MET A 1 -7.41 -21.72 -16.25
C MET A 1 -7.66 -21.25 -14.84
N SER A 2 -6.81 -21.61 -13.88
CA SER A 2 -7.00 -21.21 -12.46
C SER A 2 -6.63 -19.74 -12.28
N THR A 3 -7.37 -19.00 -11.43
CA THR A 3 -7.08 -17.59 -11.09
C THR A 3 -5.62 -17.38 -10.68
N LYS A 4 -5.00 -18.39 -10.05
CA LYS A 4 -3.60 -18.38 -9.64
C LYS A 4 -2.62 -18.37 -10.83
N GLU A 5 -2.90 -19.13 -11.88
CA GLU A 5 -2.05 -19.22 -13.09
C GLU A 5 -2.10 -17.92 -13.91
N PHE A 6 -3.27 -17.29 -13.96
CA PHE A 6 -3.45 -15.98 -14.58
C PHE A 6 -2.61 -14.90 -13.87
N ILE A 7 -2.66 -14.88 -12.53
CA ILE A 7 -1.89 -13.93 -11.71
C ILE A 7 -0.38 -14.16 -11.83
N LEU A 8 0.08 -15.43 -11.81
CA LEU A 8 1.50 -15.78 -11.91
C LEU A 8 2.12 -15.39 -13.26
N ARG A 9 1.35 -15.54 -14.34
CA ARG A 9 1.75 -15.11 -15.68
C ARG A 9 1.90 -13.59 -15.77
N PHE A 10 1.10 -12.84 -15.02
CA PHE A 10 1.17 -11.37 -14.95
C PHE A 10 2.32 -10.84 -14.08
N ILE A 11 2.59 -11.46 -12.93
CA ILE A 11 3.74 -11.12 -12.05
C ILE A 11 5.06 -11.20 -12.83
N ARG A 12 5.19 -12.22 -13.69
CA ARG A 12 6.37 -12.43 -14.53
C ARG A 12 6.49 -11.43 -15.70
N ARG A 13 5.40 -10.76 -16.10
CA ARG A 13 5.38 -9.82 -17.24
C ARG A 13 5.87 -8.41 -16.87
N TYR A 14 5.83 -8.02 -15.59
CA TYR A 14 6.27 -6.69 -15.12
C TYR A 14 7.18 -6.73 -13.88
N PRO A 15 8.33 -7.43 -13.94
CA PRO A 15 9.22 -7.57 -12.78
C PRO A 15 9.82 -6.24 -12.31
N PHE A 16 10.12 -5.33 -13.25
CA PHE A 16 10.69 -4.01 -12.93
C PHE A 16 9.76 -3.15 -12.06
N HIS A 17 8.45 -3.22 -12.26
CA HIS A 17 7.50 -2.48 -11.43
C HIS A 17 7.45 -3.03 -10.00
N ILE A 18 7.45 -4.36 -9.85
CA ILE A 18 7.43 -5.02 -8.53
C ILE A 18 8.69 -4.68 -7.76
N ILE A 19 9.86 -4.82 -8.37
CA ILE A 19 11.15 -4.52 -7.76
C ILE A 19 11.22 -3.03 -7.40
N GLY A 20 10.87 -2.14 -8.33
CA GLY A 20 10.87 -0.69 -8.08
C GLY A 20 9.91 -0.27 -6.96
N ASN A 21 8.74 -0.89 -6.86
CA ASN A 21 7.79 -0.60 -5.79
C ASN A 21 8.31 -1.06 -4.43
N ILE A 22 8.95 -2.23 -4.36
CA ILE A 22 9.55 -2.76 -3.13
C ILE A 22 10.73 -1.88 -2.69
N THR A 23 11.64 -1.54 -3.59
CA THR A 23 12.83 -0.74 -3.26
C THR A 23 12.47 0.68 -2.83
N LEU A 24 11.57 1.35 -3.58
CA LEU A 24 11.09 2.69 -3.22
C LEU A 24 10.25 2.67 -1.94
N GLY A 25 9.42 1.64 -1.75
CA GLY A 25 8.62 1.46 -0.53
C GLY A 25 9.50 1.25 0.71
N PHE A 26 10.52 0.41 0.59
CA PHE A 26 11.48 0.16 1.65
C PHE A 26 12.33 1.39 1.96
N ALA A 27 12.86 2.09 0.95
CA ALA A 27 13.59 3.35 1.13
C ALA A 27 12.72 4.43 1.81
N GLY A 28 11.48 4.62 1.35
CA GLY A 28 10.54 5.56 1.97
C GLY A 28 10.22 5.22 3.43
N GLY A 29 10.11 3.94 3.76
CA GLY A 29 9.91 3.48 5.13
C GLY A 29 11.15 3.70 6.01
N LEU A 30 12.36 3.48 5.48
CA LEU A 30 13.60 3.80 6.19
C LEU A 30 13.70 5.30 6.51
N PHE A 31 13.47 6.18 5.52
CA PHE A 31 13.46 7.62 5.77
C PHE A 31 12.42 8.03 6.81
N ASN A 32 11.25 7.38 6.82
CA ASN A 32 10.26 7.60 7.86
C ASN A 32 10.76 7.16 9.25
N GLY A 33 11.42 6.00 9.35
CA GLY A 33 12.01 5.52 10.60
C GLY A 33 13.08 6.47 11.13
N VAL A 34 13.95 6.98 10.25
CA VAL A 34 14.96 7.99 10.60
C VAL A 34 14.29 9.27 11.12
N ASN A 35 13.26 9.78 10.43
CA ASN A 35 12.52 10.96 10.88
C ASN A 35 11.93 10.77 12.28
N THR A 36 11.26 9.65 12.52
CA THR A 36 10.66 9.36 13.83
C THR A 36 11.71 9.23 14.92
N ALA A 37 12.82 8.55 14.65
CA ALA A 37 13.90 8.35 15.61
C ALA A 37 14.62 9.66 15.97
N LEU A 38 14.77 10.59 15.02
CA LEU A 38 15.44 11.87 15.24
C LEU A 38 14.56 12.93 15.92
N ILE A 39 13.22 12.80 15.87
CA ILE A 39 12.32 13.75 16.52
C ILE A 39 12.55 13.81 18.04
N VAL A 40 12.65 12.65 18.70
CA VAL A 40 12.82 12.57 20.16
C VAL A 40 14.07 13.33 20.65
N PRO A 41 15.29 13.04 20.17
CA PRO A 41 16.49 13.74 20.63
C PRO A 41 16.48 15.24 20.29
N ILE A 42 15.88 15.64 19.16
CA ILE A 42 15.71 17.07 18.82
C ILE A 42 14.79 17.76 19.84
N LEU A 43 13.65 17.14 20.18
CA LEU A 43 12.73 17.67 21.18
C LEU A 43 13.38 17.78 22.57
N LEU A 44 14.07 16.74 23.01
CA LEU A 44 14.78 16.75 24.30
C LEU A 44 15.83 17.87 24.35
N LYS A 45 16.59 18.03 23.27
CA LYS A 45 17.63 19.06 23.16
C LYS A 45 17.06 20.48 23.13
N ILE A 46 15.92 20.70 22.48
CA ILE A 46 15.22 22.00 22.49
C ILE A 46 14.66 22.31 23.88
N SER A 47 14.17 21.29 24.60
CA SER A 47 13.66 21.41 25.97
C SER A 47 14.76 21.61 27.03
N GLY A 48 16.04 21.63 26.64
CA GLY A 48 17.17 21.83 27.56
C GLY A 48 17.47 20.62 28.45
N GLN A 49 16.95 19.42 28.12
CA GLN A 49 17.31 18.19 28.82
C GLN A 49 18.60 17.61 28.20
N GLU A 50 19.54 17.21 29.06
CA GLU A 50 20.68 16.42 28.60
C GLU A 50 20.18 15.10 28.04
N ILE A 51 20.68 14.71 26.87
CA ILE A 51 20.35 13.42 26.27
C ILE A 51 21.08 12.36 27.10
N GLU A 52 20.45 11.89 28.19
CA GLU A 52 20.95 10.75 28.97
C GLU A 52 20.89 9.49 28.09
N LEU A 53 21.93 9.25 27.31
CA LEU A 53 22.06 8.13 26.35
C LEU A 53 22.34 6.78 27.04
N LYS A 54 22.25 6.68 28.38
CA LYS A 54 22.47 5.43 29.13
C LYS A 54 21.23 4.53 29.04
N GLY A 55 21.06 3.88 27.89
CA GLY A 55 19.99 2.91 27.64
C GLY A 55 19.34 3.03 26.26
N ALA A 56 19.78 3.97 25.42
CA ALA A 56 19.22 4.12 24.08
C ALA A 56 19.54 2.87 23.23
N PRO A 57 18.55 2.29 22.52
CA PRO A 57 18.79 1.15 21.64
C PRO A 57 19.88 1.43 20.60
N PRO A 58 20.63 0.40 20.15
CA PRO A 58 21.78 0.55 19.24
C PRO A 58 21.49 1.35 17.97
N ILE A 59 20.24 1.29 17.50
CA ILE A 59 19.79 2.03 16.32
C ILE A 59 19.83 3.55 16.51
N ILE A 60 19.53 4.04 17.73
CA ILE A 60 19.54 5.46 18.04
C ILE A 60 20.99 5.95 18.11
N GLN A 61 21.90 5.15 18.69
CA GLN A 61 23.33 5.47 18.72
C GLN A 61 23.92 5.51 17.31
N PHE A 62 23.59 4.53 16.46
CA PHE A 62 24.01 4.53 15.06
C PHE A 62 23.52 5.78 14.30
N LEU A 63 22.25 6.16 14.49
CA LEU A 63 21.68 7.37 13.88
C LEU A 63 22.27 8.68 14.42
N LEU A 64 22.71 8.70 15.68
CA LEU A 64 23.32 9.88 16.30
C LEU A 64 24.83 9.99 16.01
N SER A 65 25.50 8.89 15.68
CA SER A 65 26.95 8.84 15.40
C SER A 65 27.45 9.85 14.35
N PRO A 66 26.72 10.16 13.25
CA PRO A 66 27.17 11.17 12.28
C PRO A 66 27.13 12.59 12.85
N PHE A 67 26.38 12.81 13.93
CA PHE A 67 26.20 14.11 14.56
C PHE A 67 27.11 14.33 15.78
N ASP A 68 27.76 13.28 16.30
CA ASP A 68 28.69 13.39 17.44
C ASP A 68 29.99 14.12 17.08
N GLY A 69 30.39 14.10 15.80
CA GLY A 69 31.55 14.85 15.29
C GLY A 69 31.30 16.36 15.06
N VAL A 70 30.07 16.84 15.28
CA VAL A 70 29.69 18.24 15.02
C VAL A 70 29.79 19.06 16.30
N PRO A 71 30.42 20.25 16.29
CA PRO A 71 30.47 21.12 17.47
C PRO A 71 29.08 21.40 18.05
N GLU A 72 28.97 21.45 19.37
CA GLU A 72 27.70 21.45 20.10
C GLU A 72 26.74 22.57 19.65
N LYS A 73 27.31 23.74 19.30
CA LYS A 73 26.63 24.92 18.75
C LYS A 73 25.90 24.66 17.42
N TYR A 74 26.48 23.83 16.54
CA TYR A 74 25.91 23.55 15.21
C TYR A 74 25.14 22.24 15.18
N ARG A 75 25.33 21.35 16.15
CA ARG A 75 24.73 20.01 16.19
C ARG A 75 23.20 20.03 16.04
N LEU A 76 22.51 20.97 16.69
CA LEU A 76 21.05 21.10 16.58
C LEU A 76 20.62 21.51 15.15
N VAL A 77 21.29 22.51 14.57
CA VAL A 77 20.99 22.99 13.22
C VAL A 77 21.25 21.91 12.17
N VAL A 78 22.35 21.16 12.31
CA VAL A 78 22.67 20.04 11.41
C VAL A 78 21.65 18.91 11.53
N MET A 79 21.18 18.59 12.74
CA MET A 79 20.10 17.61 12.94
C MET A 79 18.78 18.07 12.28
N LEU A 80 18.41 19.35 12.43
CA LEU A 80 17.21 19.90 11.78
C LEU A 80 17.32 19.85 10.25
N LEU A 81 18.48 20.26 9.70
CA LEU A 81 18.72 20.18 8.25
C LEU A 81 18.68 18.74 7.74
N ALA A 82 19.25 17.79 8.49
CA ALA A 82 19.18 16.37 8.15
C ALA A 82 17.74 15.86 8.14
N VAL A 83 16.91 16.24 9.12
CA VAL A 83 15.48 15.87 9.15
C VAL A 83 14.72 16.46 7.96
N ILE A 84 14.96 17.73 7.62
CA ILE A 84 14.34 18.34 6.43
C ILE A 84 14.74 17.56 5.17
N LEU A 85 16.03 17.24 5.02
CA LEU A 85 16.53 16.46 3.90
C LEU A 85 15.87 15.07 3.82
N THR A 86 15.81 14.33 4.93
CA THR A 86 15.19 12.99 4.95
C THR A 86 13.68 13.05 4.72
N ILE A 87 12.99 14.12 5.13
CA ILE A 87 11.58 14.38 4.77
C ILE A 87 11.45 14.59 3.25
N VAL A 88 12.31 15.38 2.63
CA VAL A 88 12.29 15.59 1.18
C VAL A 88 12.52 14.27 0.44
N LEU A 89 13.52 13.49 0.85
CA LEU A 89 13.82 12.17 0.25
C LEU A 89 12.67 11.17 0.45
N LYS A 90 12.03 11.16 1.62
CA LYS A 90 10.82 10.35 1.89
C LYS A 90 9.68 10.73 0.93
N ASN A 91 9.43 12.02 0.74
CA ASN A 91 8.36 12.47 -0.15
C ASN A 91 8.69 12.18 -1.61
N LEU A 92 9.95 12.36 -2.02
CA LEU A 92 10.41 12.02 -3.36
C LEU A 92 10.24 10.53 -3.67
N THR A 93 10.67 9.65 -2.76
CA THR A 93 10.50 8.18 -2.92
C THR A 93 9.03 7.79 -2.97
N THR A 94 8.18 8.41 -2.14
CA THR A 94 6.72 8.18 -2.16
C THR A 94 6.11 8.64 -3.48
N TYR A 95 6.52 9.80 -3.99
CA TYR A 95 6.06 10.33 -5.28
C TYR A 95 6.49 9.45 -6.46
N LEU A 96 7.77 9.04 -6.50
CA LEU A 96 8.28 8.11 -7.50
C LEU A 96 7.52 6.76 -7.47
N ARG A 97 7.20 6.25 -6.27
CA ARG A 97 6.40 5.04 -6.10
C ARG A 97 5.00 5.20 -6.67
N MET A 98 4.38 6.36 -6.46
CA MET A 98 3.08 6.70 -7.03
C MET A 98 3.13 6.77 -8.57
N LEU A 99 4.13 7.43 -9.13
CA LEU A 99 4.34 7.51 -10.58
C LEU A 99 4.50 6.12 -11.20
N LEU A 100 5.31 5.25 -10.58
CA LEU A 100 5.49 3.88 -11.03
C LEU A 100 4.15 3.12 -11.08
N SER A 101 3.33 3.25 -10.04
CA SER A 101 2.02 2.60 -9.94
C SER A 101 1.03 3.10 -11.00
N VAL A 102 1.01 4.41 -11.28
CA VAL A 102 0.16 4.99 -12.33
C VAL A 102 0.63 4.52 -13.71
N ALA A 103 1.93 4.56 -13.98
CA ALA A 103 2.49 4.10 -15.26
C ALA A 103 2.18 2.61 -15.50
N PHE A 104 2.33 1.77 -14.47
CA PHE A 104 1.99 0.36 -14.53
C PHE A 104 0.49 0.14 -14.81
N THR A 105 -0.39 0.82 -14.08
CA THR A 105 -1.84 0.71 -14.25
C THR A 105 -2.27 1.09 -15.67
N ARG A 106 -1.67 2.16 -16.23
CA ARG A 106 -1.94 2.60 -17.61
C ARG A 106 -1.46 1.57 -18.64
N SER A 107 -0.22 1.09 -18.50
CA SER A 107 0.34 0.07 -19.40
C SER A 107 -0.49 -1.22 -19.38
N LEU A 108 -0.92 -1.65 -18.20
CA LEU A 108 -1.74 -2.83 -18.01
C LEU A 108 -3.12 -2.66 -18.67
N THR A 109 -3.78 -1.52 -18.42
CA THR A 109 -5.09 -1.21 -19.03
C THR A 109 -5.00 -1.22 -20.56
N ASN A 110 -3.96 -0.58 -21.12
CA ASN A 110 -3.78 -0.50 -22.57
C ASN A 110 -3.50 -1.86 -23.18
N SER A 111 -2.70 -2.70 -22.50
CA SER A 111 -2.41 -4.07 -22.97
C SER A 111 -3.68 -4.91 -23.04
N ILE A 112 -4.52 -4.88 -21.99
CA ILE A 112 -5.78 -5.63 -21.93
C ILE A 112 -6.74 -5.13 -23.02
N LYS A 113 -6.90 -3.80 -23.15
CA LYS A 113 -7.78 -3.22 -24.17
C LYS A 113 -7.34 -3.57 -25.59
N SER A 114 -6.02 -3.57 -25.85
CA SER A 114 -5.49 -3.93 -27.17
C SER A 114 -5.79 -5.39 -27.52
N GLU A 115 -5.60 -6.32 -26.58
CA GLU A 115 -5.88 -7.75 -26.78
C GLU A 115 -7.38 -8.02 -26.98
N MET A 116 -8.23 -7.31 -26.23
CA MET A 116 -9.69 -7.38 -26.40
C MET A 116 -10.12 -6.82 -27.76
N PHE A 117 -9.53 -5.71 -28.20
CA PHE A 117 -9.86 -5.11 -29.50
C PHE A 117 -9.43 -6.01 -30.66
N GLN A 118 -8.25 -6.63 -30.56
CA GLN A 118 -7.78 -7.59 -31.56
C GLN A 118 -8.70 -8.81 -31.64
N THR A 119 -9.08 -9.39 -30.49
CA THR A 119 -10.05 -10.49 -30.44
C THR A 119 -11.40 -10.11 -31.05
N LEU A 120 -11.85 -8.87 -30.86
CA LEU A 120 -13.08 -8.35 -31.48
C LEU A 120 -12.96 -8.25 -33.00
N MET A 121 -11.82 -7.78 -33.51
CA MET A 121 -11.59 -7.68 -34.96
C MET A 121 -11.49 -9.03 -35.66
N ASP A 122 -10.97 -10.05 -34.95
CA ASP A 122 -10.82 -11.42 -35.47
C ASP A 122 -12.11 -12.27 -35.33
N SER A 123 -13.19 -11.70 -34.79
CA SER A 123 -14.46 -12.42 -34.53
C SER A 123 -15.40 -12.42 -35.75
N ASP A 124 -16.09 -13.54 -35.98
CA ASP A 124 -17.06 -13.70 -37.07
C ASP A 124 -18.30 -12.81 -36.92
N LEU A 125 -18.97 -12.56 -38.05
CA LEU A 125 -20.18 -11.72 -38.11
C LEU A 125 -21.32 -12.22 -37.19
N ASP A 126 -21.43 -13.54 -36.99
CA ASP A 126 -22.42 -14.18 -36.12
C ASP A 126 -22.27 -13.76 -34.64
N PHE A 127 -21.05 -13.42 -34.20
CA PHE A 127 -20.81 -12.87 -32.86
C PHE A 127 -21.46 -11.49 -32.71
N PHE A 128 -21.32 -10.63 -33.72
CA PHE A 128 -21.86 -9.28 -33.71
C PHE A 128 -23.38 -9.23 -33.76
N THR A 129 -24.03 -10.22 -34.39
CA THR A 129 -25.50 -10.33 -34.41
C THR A 129 -26.09 -10.72 -33.04
N LYS A 130 -25.30 -11.41 -32.20
CA LYS A 130 -25.75 -11.94 -30.90
C LYS A 130 -25.43 -11.01 -29.73
N VAL A 131 -24.42 -10.16 -29.83
CA VAL A 131 -23.93 -9.32 -28.73
C VAL A 131 -24.35 -7.87 -28.89
N LYS A 132 -24.93 -7.28 -27.84
CA LYS A 132 -25.32 -5.86 -27.85
C LYS A 132 -24.10 -4.95 -27.74
N VAL A 133 -24.09 -3.85 -28.51
CA VAL A 133 -23.02 -2.83 -28.46
C VAL A 133 -22.80 -2.28 -27.04
N GLY A 134 -23.87 -2.10 -26.26
CA GLY A 134 -23.77 -1.67 -24.86
C GLY A 134 -22.98 -2.62 -23.96
N ASP A 135 -23.10 -3.93 -24.19
CA ASP A 135 -22.35 -4.95 -23.45
C ASP A 135 -20.86 -4.92 -23.81
N LEU A 136 -20.54 -4.67 -25.08
CA LEU A 136 -19.15 -4.50 -25.54
C LEU A 136 -18.51 -3.26 -24.91
N THR A 137 -19.21 -2.12 -24.92
CA THR A 137 -18.74 -0.88 -24.31
C THR A 137 -18.52 -1.05 -22.81
N LYS A 138 -19.42 -1.75 -22.11
CA LYS A 138 -19.25 -2.06 -20.68
C LYS A 138 -18.01 -2.93 -20.43
N ARG A 139 -17.83 -4.00 -21.22
CA ARG A 139 -16.69 -4.93 -21.09
C ARG A 139 -15.36 -4.22 -21.34
N LEU A 140 -15.26 -3.43 -22.40
CA LEU A 140 -14.06 -2.66 -22.76
C LEU A 140 -13.79 -1.47 -21.81
N GLY A 141 -14.85 -0.91 -21.22
CA GLY A 141 -14.80 0.22 -20.32
C GLY A 141 -14.68 -0.18 -18.85
N SER A 142 -15.83 -0.35 -18.19
CA SER A 142 -15.89 -0.54 -16.73
C SER A 142 -15.27 -1.84 -16.28
N ASP A 143 -15.53 -2.94 -16.97
CA ASP A 143 -15.13 -4.26 -16.49
C ASP A 143 -13.61 -4.43 -16.62
N THR A 144 -13.02 -3.92 -17.70
CA THR A 144 -11.56 -3.87 -17.89
C THR A 144 -10.89 -2.98 -16.84
N ALA A 145 -11.47 -1.82 -16.52
CA ALA A 145 -10.96 -0.93 -15.49
C ALA A 145 -11.00 -1.58 -14.09
N GLN A 146 -12.11 -2.24 -13.74
CA GLN A 146 -12.25 -2.97 -12.47
C GLN A 146 -11.27 -4.16 -12.39
N CYS A 147 -11.09 -4.90 -13.49
CA CYS A 147 -10.13 -6.00 -13.56
C CYS A 147 -8.71 -5.49 -13.31
N THR A 148 -8.31 -4.41 -14.00
CA THR A 148 -6.99 -3.76 -13.82
C THR A 148 -6.79 -3.28 -12.38
N ALA A 149 -7.80 -2.62 -11.79
CA ALA A 149 -7.73 -2.14 -10.41
C ALA A 149 -7.56 -3.30 -9.42
N THR A 150 -8.26 -4.41 -9.64
CA THR A 150 -8.16 -5.62 -8.82
C THR A 150 -6.75 -6.23 -8.92
N ILE A 151 -6.22 -6.37 -10.14
CA ILE A 151 -4.85 -6.86 -10.36
C ILE A 151 -3.82 -5.96 -9.64
N ASN A 152 -3.96 -4.64 -9.79
CA ASN A 152 -3.08 -3.68 -9.11
C ASN A 152 -3.17 -3.81 -7.58
N ALA A 153 -4.37 -4.00 -7.03
CA ALA A 153 -4.56 -4.22 -5.59
C ALA A 153 -3.87 -5.50 -5.10
N TYR A 154 -3.95 -6.60 -5.85
CA TYR A 154 -3.23 -7.84 -5.52
C TYR A 154 -1.71 -7.66 -5.56
N ILE A 155 -1.18 -7.00 -6.60
CA ILE A 155 0.26 -6.72 -6.71
C ILE A 155 0.73 -5.84 -5.54
N ASN A 156 -0.03 -4.79 -5.24
CA ASN A 156 0.26 -3.91 -4.11
C ASN A 156 0.27 -4.69 -2.79
N LEU A 157 -0.70 -5.58 -2.57
CA LEU A 157 -0.73 -6.44 -1.38
C LEU A 157 0.54 -7.29 -1.28
N VAL A 158 0.95 -7.96 -2.37
CA VAL A 158 2.18 -8.78 -2.39
C VAL A 158 3.42 -7.93 -2.10
N THR A 159 3.59 -6.79 -2.77
CA THR A 159 4.74 -5.90 -2.55
C THR A 159 4.77 -5.35 -1.13
N GLN A 160 3.61 -5.02 -0.56
CA GLN A 160 3.49 -4.49 0.79
C GLN A 160 3.80 -5.58 1.82
N SER A 161 3.34 -6.82 1.62
CA SER A 161 3.70 -7.96 2.45
C SER A 161 5.20 -8.22 2.44
N ILE A 162 5.86 -8.18 1.27
CA ILE A 162 7.32 -8.33 1.17
C ILE A 162 8.02 -7.18 1.92
N THR A 163 7.58 -5.94 1.71
CA THR A 163 8.16 -4.76 2.40
C THR A 163 8.02 -4.88 3.92
N ILE A 164 6.87 -5.34 4.42
CA ILE A 164 6.65 -5.60 5.85
C ILE A 164 7.60 -6.69 6.35
N LEU A 165 7.76 -7.80 5.60
CA LEU A 165 8.68 -8.87 5.97
C LEU A 165 10.13 -8.36 6.08
N LEU A 166 10.58 -7.49 5.17
CA LEU A 166 11.90 -6.86 5.25
C LEU A 166 12.05 -6.04 6.54
N PHE A 167 11.06 -5.21 6.88
CA PHE A 167 11.10 -4.43 8.12
C PHE A 167 11.05 -5.31 9.38
N VAL A 168 10.21 -6.34 9.41
CA VAL A 168 10.13 -7.28 10.53
C VAL A 168 11.47 -8.01 10.69
N SER A 169 12.11 -8.43 9.61
CA SER A 169 13.43 -9.05 9.65
C SER A 169 14.46 -8.13 10.32
N ILE A 170 14.45 -6.84 9.98
CA ILE A 170 15.34 -5.84 10.59
C ILE A 170 15.03 -5.67 12.09
N LEU A 171 13.76 -5.58 12.46
CA LEU A 171 13.34 -5.42 13.85
C LEU A 171 13.76 -6.61 14.72
N ILE A 172 13.58 -7.84 14.22
CA ILE A 172 14.03 -9.06 14.90
C ILE A 172 15.55 -9.05 15.08
N SER A 173 16.31 -8.61 14.08
CA SER A 173 17.77 -8.46 14.19
C SER A 173 18.21 -7.43 15.24
N ILE A 174 17.39 -6.41 15.54
CA ILE A 174 17.69 -5.41 16.56
C ILE A 174 17.35 -5.93 17.97
N SER A 175 16.14 -6.42 18.17
CA SER A 175 15.70 -7.00 19.45
C SER A 175 14.51 -7.92 19.23
N TRP A 176 14.74 -9.22 19.42
CA TRP A 176 13.70 -10.23 19.24
C TRP A 176 12.63 -10.16 20.35
N GLU A 177 12.99 -9.79 21.58
CA GLU A 177 12.09 -9.70 22.74
C GLU A 177 11.04 -8.59 22.58
N LEU A 178 11.48 -7.38 22.19
CA LEU A 178 10.58 -6.25 21.93
C LEU A 178 9.69 -6.51 20.72
N THR A 179 10.25 -7.11 19.68
CA THR A 179 9.51 -7.42 18.45
C THR A 179 8.43 -8.47 18.70
N LEU A 180 8.72 -9.53 19.46
CA LEU A 180 7.75 -10.58 19.79
C LEU A 180 6.60 -10.01 20.63
N THR A 181 6.91 -9.23 21.66
CA THR A 181 5.91 -8.59 22.53
C THR A 181 5.01 -7.65 21.73
N SER A 182 5.59 -6.78 20.90
CA SER A 182 4.83 -5.87 20.04
C SER A 182 3.98 -6.62 19.01
N THR A 183 4.52 -7.67 18.39
CA THR A 183 3.80 -8.48 17.39
C THR A 183 2.61 -9.20 18.02
N LEU A 184 2.75 -9.74 19.23
CA LEU A 184 1.64 -10.34 19.97
C LEU A 184 0.53 -9.34 20.26
N LEU A 185 0.87 -8.14 20.73
CA LEU A 185 -0.10 -7.06 20.98
C LEU A 185 -0.82 -6.63 19.70
N ILE A 186 -0.09 -6.40 18.61
CA ILE A 186 -0.66 -6.05 17.31
C ILE A 186 -1.56 -7.17 16.80
N GLY A 187 -1.14 -8.43 16.93
CA GLY A 187 -1.92 -9.60 16.53
C GLY A 187 -3.24 -9.72 17.30
N LEU A 188 -3.22 -9.41 18.60
CA LEU A 188 -4.42 -9.39 19.44
C LEU A 188 -5.38 -8.28 19.00
N ILE A 189 -4.87 -7.06 18.78
CA ILE A 189 -5.66 -5.93 18.28
C ILE A 189 -6.25 -6.25 16.90
N ALA A 190 -5.45 -6.80 16.00
CA ALA A 190 -5.89 -7.20 14.66
C ALA A 190 -7.00 -8.27 14.73
N SER A 191 -6.89 -9.22 15.65
CA SER A 191 -7.91 -10.26 15.86
C SER A 191 -9.24 -9.66 16.31
N ILE A 192 -9.22 -8.72 17.26
CA ILE A 192 -10.41 -7.99 17.71
C ILE A 192 -11.01 -7.19 16.55
N ASN A 193 -10.18 -6.47 15.80
CA ASN A 193 -10.63 -5.71 14.63
C ASN A 193 -11.27 -6.62 13.57
N GLN A 194 -10.71 -7.80 13.33
CA GLN A 194 -11.25 -8.75 12.38
C GLN A 194 -12.64 -9.25 12.79
N LEU A 195 -12.89 -9.45 14.09
CA LEU A 195 -14.23 -9.75 14.61
C LEU A 195 -15.20 -8.60 14.34
N PHE A 196 -14.75 -7.35 14.54
CA PHE A 196 -15.54 -6.16 14.27
C PHE A 196 -15.89 -6.01 12.79
N ILE A 197 -14.92 -6.19 11.89
CA ILE A 197 -15.11 -6.15 10.42
C ILE A 197 -16.11 -7.23 9.98
N ARG A 198 -15.97 -8.47 10.49
CA ARG A 198 -16.90 -9.56 10.17
C ARG A 198 -18.34 -9.22 10.59
N ARG A 199 -18.51 -8.64 11.79
CA ARG A 199 -19.83 -8.17 12.25
C ARG A 199 -20.36 -7.03 11.37
N SER A 200 -19.56 -6.02 11.08
CA SER A 200 -19.93 -4.89 10.22
C SER A 200 -20.39 -5.35 8.83
N LYS A 201 -19.67 -6.29 8.20
CA LYS A 201 -20.10 -6.88 6.91
C LYS A 201 -21.45 -7.58 7.01
N LYS A 202 -21.70 -8.36 8.07
CA LYS A 202 -22.98 -9.04 8.28
C LYS A 202 -24.14 -8.02 8.37
N TYR A 203 -24.01 -7.00 9.22
CA TYR A 203 -25.02 -5.95 9.35
C TYR A 203 -25.18 -5.13 8.06
N GLY A 204 -24.09 -4.82 7.36
CA GLY A 204 -24.13 -4.13 6.07
C GLY A 204 -24.88 -4.93 4.99
N THR A 205 -24.70 -6.25 4.93
CA THR A 205 -25.46 -7.09 4.00
C THR A 205 -26.94 -7.19 4.36
N LEU A 206 -27.27 -7.18 5.66
CA LEU A 206 -28.66 -7.20 6.13
C LEU A 206 -29.37 -5.88 5.79
N LEU A 207 -28.74 -4.75 6.13
CA LEU A 207 -29.23 -3.40 5.79
C LEU A 207 -29.48 -3.23 4.28
N ASN A 208 -28.53 -3.68 3.44
CA ASN A 208 -28.69 -3.63 1.98
C ASN A 208 -29.85 -4.50 1.48
N ARG A 209 -30.14 -5.63 2.14
CA ARG A 209 -31.30 -6.47 1.79
C ARG A 209 -32.61 -5.78 2.15
N GLU A 210 -32.71 -5.25 3.37
CA GLU A 210 -33.89 -4.51 3.82
C GLU A 210 -34.17 -3.29 2.93
N GLN A 211 -33.13 -2.50 2.60
CA GLN A 211 -33.28 -1.36 1.68
C GLN A 211 -33.84 -1.76 0.31
N LYS A 212 -33.39 -2.89 -0.25
CA LYS A 212 -33.94 -3.41 -1.52
C LYS A 212 -35.40 -3.81 -1.37
N THR A 213 -35.75 -4.52 -0.28
CA THR A 213 -37.13 -4.92 -0.01
C THR A 213 -38.05 -3.71 0.17
N TYR A 214 -37.63 -2.69 0.93
CA TYR A 214 -38.38 -1.44 1.08
C TYR A 214 -38.56 -0.72 -0.25
N ALA A 215 -37.50 -0.60 -1.05
CA ALA A 215 -37.57 0.03 -2.37
C ALA A 215 -38.58 -0.69 -3.30
N ILE A 216 -38.54 -2.02 -3.33
CA ILE A 216 -39.50 -2.84 -4.09
C ILE A 216 -40.93 -2.57 -3.60
N LYS A 217 -41.16 -2.59 -2.29
CA LYS A 217 -42.49 -2.42 -1.70
C LYS A 217 -43.08 -1.01 -1.94
N VAL A 218 -42.24 0.02 -1.91
CA VAL A 218 -42.64 1.39 -2.27
C VAL A 218 -43.01 1.46 -3.76
N ILE A 219 -42.22 0.85 -4.64
CA ILE A 219 -42.53 0.80 -6.08
C ILE A 219 -43.84 0.05 -6.32
N GLU A 220 -44.05 -1.11 -5.66
CA GLU A 220 -45.28 -1.90 -5.74
C GLU A 220 -46.49 -1.08 -5.29
N THR A 221 -46.41 -0.41 -4.13
CA THR A 221 -47.50 0.44 -3.60
C THR A 221 -47.81 1.64 -4.51
N LEU A 222 -46.80 2.22 -5.17
CA LEU A 222 -46.99 3.31 -6.12
C LEU A 222 -47.49 2.84 -7.50
N SER A 223 -47.25 1.57 -7.85
CA SER A 223 -47.61 1.00 -9.16
C SER A 223 -48.97 0.28 -9.16
N GLY A 224 -49.54 -0.03 -7.99
CA GLY A 224 -50.88 -0.61 -7.83
C GLY A 224 -50.86 -1.98 -7.18
#